data_AF-A0A0J8GCK6-F1
#
_entry.id   AF-A0A0J8GCK6-F1
#
_cell.length_a   1.000
_cell.length_b   1.000
_cell.length_c   1.000
_cell.angle_alpha   90.00
_cell.angle_beta   90.00
_cell.angle_gamma   90.00
#
_symmetry.space_group_name_H-M   'P 1'
#
loop_
_entity.id
_entity.type
_entity.pdbx_description
1 polymer ?
#
loop_
_entity_poly.entity_id
_entity_poly.type
_entity_poly.pdbx_seq_one_letter_code
_entity_poly.pdbx_strand_id
1 'polypeptide(L)'
;MAYSKEEILKKAEELKQALEHTEEIEFYKKAEAQINANQKVQAKIAEIKLLQKQSVNLEHYGKYEAMKQSEAKIEELRSEIDNLPVVREFRRAQSDANDLLQSITDSILVQLKQDFED
;
A
#
# COMPACT_ATOMS: atom_id res chain seq x y z
N MET A 1 10.49 -36.25 -7.92
CA MET A 1 9.03 -36.15 -8.10
C MET A 1 8.72 -34.69 -8.42
N ALA A 2 7.90 -34.42 -9.44
CA ALA A 2 7.54 -33.04 -9.80
C ALA A 2 6.40 -32.55 -8.87
N TYR A 3 6.54 -31.33 -8.33
CA TYR A 3 5.46 -30.69 -7.59
C TYR A 3 4.34 -30.23 -8.53
N SER A 4 3.09 -30.43 -8.13
CA SER A 4 1.93 -29.85 -8.80
C SER A 4 1.79 -28.35 -8.45
N LYS A 5 1.06 -27.61 -9.30
CA LYS A 5 0.73 -26.21 -9.04
C LYS A 5 0.00 -26.03 -7.71
N GLU A 6 -0.88 -26.97 -7.36
CA GLU A 6 -1.65 -26.94 -6.11
C GLU A 6 -0.75 -27.07 -4.88
N GLU A 7 0.26 -27.95 -4.94
CA GLU A 7 1.24 -28.10 -3.85
C GLU A 7 2.10 -26.84 -3.65
N ILE A 8 2.48 -26.15 -4.73
CA ILE A 8 3.19 -24.87 -4.64
C ILE A 8 2.30 -23.79 -4.01
N LEU A 9 1.02 -23.71 -4.42
CA LEU A 9 0.08 -22.77 -3.82
C LEU A 9 -0.14 -23.04 -2.32
N LYS A 10 -0.17 -24.32 -1.91
CA LYS A 10 -0.25 -24.68 -0.49
C LYS A 10 0.97 -24.18 0.29
N LYS A 11 2.18 -24.34 -0.25
CA LYS A 11 3.40 -23.80 0.37
C LYS A 11 3.39 -22.28 0.46
N ALA A 12 2.84 -21.60 -0.54
CA ALA A 12 2.68 -20.15 -0.50
C ALA A 12 1.72 -19.71 0.63
N GLU A 13 0.65 -20.47 0.88
CA GLU A 13 -0.25 -20.21 2.01
C GLU A 13 0.43 -20.47 3.36
N GLU A 14 1.22 -21.53 3.50
CA GLU A 14 2.03 -21.79 4.69
C GLU A 14 3.04 -20.64 4.95
N LEU A 15 3.70 -20.16 3.90
CA LEU A 15 4.59 -19.00 3.97
C LEU A 15 3.84 -17.73 4.40
N LYS A 16 2.67 -17.47 3.81
CA LYS A 16 1.82 -16.34 4.21
C LYS A 16 1.48 -16.41 5.71
N GLN A 17 1.05 -17.56 6.21
CA GLN A 17 0.75 -17.73 7.63
C GLN A 17 1.97 -17.46 8.52
N ALA A 18 3.15 -17.93 8.13
CA ALA A 18 4.39 -17.63 8.84
C ALA A 18 4.70 -16.12 8.84
N LEU A 19 4.52 -15.45 7.69
CA LEU A 19 4.74 -14.01 7.56
C LEU A 19 3.79 -13.18 8.40
N GLU A 20 2.55 -13.63 8.57
CA GLU A 20 1.58 -12.96 9.43
C GLU A 20 2.01 -12.82 10.89
N HIS A 21 3.00 -13.61 11.32
CA HIS A 21 3.60 -13.62 12.66
C HIS A 21 4.99 -12.98 12.72
N THR A 22 5.42 -12.27 11.67
CA THR A 22 6.65 -11.48 11.67
C THR A 22 6.41 -10.09 12.28
N GLU A 23 7.45 -9.50 12.87
CA GLU A 23 7.35 -8.19 13.53
C GLU A 23 6.92 -7.10 12.54
N GLU A 24 7.46 -7.13 11.31
CA GLU A 24 7.19 -6.19 10.25
C GLU A 24 5.71 -6.21 9.84
N ILE A 25 5.13 -7.41 9.67
CA ILE A 25 3.72 -7.56 9.31
C ILE A 25 2.80 -7.24 10.50
N GLU A 26 3.18 -7.60 11.72
CA GLU A 26 2.43 -7.20 12.91
C GLU A 26 2.41 -5.68 13.10
N PHE A 27 3.54 -5.01 12.89
CA PHE A 27 3.67 -3.57 12.98
C PHE A 27 2.83 -2.88 11.88
N TYR A 28 2.88 -3.39 10.64
CA TYR A 28 2.00 -2.94 9.56
C TYR A 28 0.52 -3.04 9.94
N LYS A 29 0.06 -4.21 10.42
CA LYS A 29 -1.35 -4.41 10.84
C LYS A 29 -1.77 -3.43 11.94
N LYS A 30 -0.89 -3.17 12.92
CA LYS A 30 -1.16 -2.20 14.01
C LYS A 30 -1.27 -0.78 13.47
N ALA A 31 -0.33 -0.34 12.63
CA ALA A 31 -0.34 0.99 12.03
C ALA A 31 -1.55 1.19 11.10
N GLU A 32 -1.93 0.16 10.34
CA GLU A 32 -3.12 0.15 9.48
C GLU A 32 -4.40 0.36 10.30
N ALA A 33 -4.55 -0.37 11.42
CA ALA A 33 -5.69 -0.21 12.32
C ALA A 33 -5.77 1.21 12.89
N GLN A 34 -4.64 1.81 13.26
CA GLN A 34 -4.60 3.19 13.77
C GLN A 34 -5.02 4.22 12.70
N ILE A 35 -4.55 4.09 11.46
CA ILE A 35 -4.98 4.95 10.35
C ILE A 35 -6.48 4.81 10.09
N ASN A 36 -6.99 3.57 10.08
CA ASN A 36 -8.38 3.29 9.77
C ASN A 36 -9.32 3.87 10.84
N ALA A 37 -8.88 3.86 12.10
CA ALA A 37 -9.61 4.48 13.21
C ALA A 37 -9.45 6.02 13.27
N ASN A 38 -8.50 6.61 12.55
CA ASN A 38 -8.21 8.05 12.67
C ASN A 38 -9.24 8.90 11.90
N GLN A 39 -10.20 9.48 12.64
CA GLN A 39 -11.27 10.30 12.06
C GLN A 39 -10.77 11.48 11.21
N LYS A 40 -9.65 12.12 11.59
CA LYS A 40 -9.10 13.26 10.83
C LYS A 40 -8.56 12.80 9.48
N VAL A 41 -7.88 11.66 9.43
CA VAL A 41 -7.42 11.04 8.17
C VAL A 41 -8.63 10.66 7.31
N GLN A 42 -9.61 9.96 7.88
CA GLN A 42 -10.80 9.52 7.14
C GLN A 42 -11.61 10.69 6.56
N ALA A 43 -11.78 11.78 7.32
CA ALA A 43 -12.45 12.99 6.85
C ALA A 43 -11.74 13.61 5.64
N LYS A 44 -10.41 13.75 5.69
CA LYS A 44 -9.62 14.30 4.58
C LYS A 44 -9.64 13.38 3.36
N ILE A 45 -9.58 12.07 3.54
CA ILE A 45 -9.71 11.10 2.44
C ILE A 45 -11.08 11.21 1.77
N ALA A 46 -12.16 11.38 2.55
CA ALA A 46 -13.50 11.56 2.01
C ALA A 46 -13.61 12.86 1.19
N GLU A 47 -13.01 13.95 1.68
CA GLU A 47 -12.94 15.22 0.96
C GLU A 47 -12.15 15.11 -0.35
N ILE A 48 -10.99 14.43 -0.33
CA ILE A 48 -10.20 14.15 -1.54
C ILE A 48 -11.02 13.38 -2.56
N LYS A 49 -11.75 12.32 -2.15
CA LYS A 49 -12.59 11.53 -3.07
C LYS A 49 -13.70 12.36 -3.70
N LEU A 50 -14.31 13.27 -2.94
CA LEU A 50 -15.31 14.20 -3.47
C LEU A 50 -14.70 15.14 -4.52
N LEU A 51 -13.56 15.76 -4.20
CA LEU A 51 -12.84 16.65 -5.11
C LEU A 51 -12.38 15.92 -6.37
N GLN A 52 -11.92 14.66 -6.27
CA GLN A 52 -11.54 13.86 -7.45
C GLN A 52 -12.72 13.66 -8.39
N LYS A 53 -13.89 13.32 -7.85
CA LYS A 53 -15.13 13.21 -8.64
C LYS A 53 -15.53 14.54 -9.27
N GLN A 54 -15.36 15.64 -8.54
CA GLN A 54 -15.61 16.98 -9.06
C GLN A 54 -14.63 17.33 -10.18
N SER A 55 -13.33 17.07 -10.04
CA SER A 55 -12.33 17.30 -11.09
C SER A 55 -12.68 16.55 -12.37
N VAL A 56 -13.04 15.26 -12.30
CA VAL A 56 -13.46 14.48 -13.48
C VAL A 56 -14.71 15.08 -14.14
N ASN A 57 -15.66 15.59 -13.35
CA ASN A 57 -16.84 16.26 -13.88
C ASN A 57 -16.48 17.59 -14.57
N LEU A 58 -15.62 18.40 -13.96
CA LEU A 58 -15.18 19.68 -14.49
C LEU A 58 -14.39 19.51 -15.79
N GLU A 59 -13.51 18.50 -15.85
CA GLU A 59 -12.79 18.09 -17.05
C GLU A 59 -13.77 17.71 -18.18
N HIS A 60 -14.77 16.87 -17.88
CA HIS A 60 -15.77 16.45 -18.86
C HIS A 60 -16.54 17.63 -19.49
N TYR A 61 -16.80 18.69 -18.74
CA TYR A 61 -17.47 19.90 -19.22
C TYR A 61 -16.50 21.00 -19.70
N GLY A 62 -15.19 20.71 -19.83
CA GLY A 62 -14.19 21.66 -20.33
C GLY A 62 -13.89 22.83 -19.38
N LYS A 63 -14.23 22.71 -18.10
CA LYS A 63 -14.03 23.75 -17.07
C LYS A 63 -12.63 23.65 -16.44
N TYR A 64 -11.59 23.77 -17.25
CA TYR A 64 -10.21 23.49 -16.85
C TYR A 64 -9.68 24.37 -15.70
N GLU A 65 -10.05 25.64 -15.63
CA GLU A 65 -9.60 26.51 -14.51
C GLU A 65 -10.18 26.08 -13.17
N ALA A 66 -11.46 25.66 -13.14
CA ALA A 66 -12.07 25.11 -11.93
C ALA A 66 -11.51 23.72 -11.58
N MET A 67 -11.20 22.89 -12.59
CA MET A 67 -10.53 21.61 -12.40
C MET A 67 -9.17 21.80 -11.72
N LYS A 68 -8.34 22.73 -12.20
CA LYS A 68 -7.03 23.04 -11.59
C LYS A 68 -7.16 23.46 -10.11
N GLN A 69 -8.18 24.24 -9.77
CA GLN A 69 -8.42 24.64 -8.38
C GLN A 69 -8.78 23.43 -7.50
N SER A 70 -9.61 22.52 -8.01
CA SER A 70 -9.96 21.27 -7.33
C SER A 70 -8.72 20.38 -7.12
N GLU A 71 -7.85 20.25 -8.14
CA GLU A 71 -6.59 19.52 -8.05
C GLU A 71 -5.61 20.14 -7.06
N ALA A 72 -5.48 21.48 -7.06
CA ALA A 72 -4.66 22.19 -6.08
C ALA A 72 -5.15 21.92 -4.65
N LYS A 73 -6.47 21.86 -4.43
CA LYS A 73 -7.04 21.54 -3.12
C LYS A 73 -6.79 20.09 -2.71
N ILE A 74 -6.85 19.15 -3.66
CA ILE A 74 -6.47 17.75 -3.41
C ILE A 74 -5.02 17.66 -2.96
N GLU A 75 -4.11 18.40 -3.60
CA GLU A 75 -2.69 18.37 -3.26
C GLU A 75 -2.41 18.97 -1.88
N GLU A 76 -3.09 20.07 -1.53
CA GLU A 76 -3.04 20.64 -0.18
C GLU A 76 -3.47 19.60 0.87
N LEU A 77 -4.63 18.94 0.66
CA LEU A 77 -5.14 17.93 1.57
C LEU A 77 -4.22 16.71 1.69
N ARG A 78 -3.59 16.29 0.59
CA ARG A 78 -2.59 15.22 0.60
C ARG A 78 -1.38 15.60 1.43
N SER A 79 -0.83 16.80 1.23
CA SER A 79 0.28 17.31 2.02
C SER A 79 -0.07 17.37 3.50
N GLU A 80 -1.29 17.80 3.85
CA GLU A 80 -1.76 17.79 5.22
C GLU A 80 -1.86 16.38 5.83
N ILE A 81 -2.34 15.40 5.07
CA ILE A 81 -2.40 13.99 5.50
C ILE A 81 -1.00 13.45 5.72
N ASP A 82 -0.08 13.68 4.79
CA ASP A 82 1.30 13.18 4.82
C ASP A 82 2.09 13.71 6.03
N ASN A 83 1.74 14.91 6.49
CA ASN A 83 2.30 15.52 7.68
C ASN A 83 1.71 15.01 9.01
N LEU A 84 0.74 14.10 8.99
CA LEU A 84 0.20 13.50 10.20
C LEU A 84 1.16 12.40 10.74
N PRO A 85 1.46 12.38 12.06
CA PRO A 85 2.33 11.37 12.66
C PRO A 85 1.88 9.93 12.36
N VAL A 86 0.58 9.65 12.49
CA VAL A 86 0.00 8.33 12.21
C VAL A 86 0.20 7.88 10.76
N VAL A 87 0.26 8.82 9.82
CA VAL A 87 0.47 8.54 8.39
C VAL A 87 1.93 8.22 8.11
N ARG A 88 2.85 8.96 8.74
CA ARG A 88 4.29 8.65 8.66
C ARG A 88 4.60 7.28 9.25
N GLU A 89 4.00 6.95 10.38
CA GLU A 89 4.17 5.64 11.02
C GLU A 89 3.67 4.50 10.13
N PHE A 90 2.48 4.65 9.56
CA PHE A 90 1.95 3.68 8.59
C PHE A 90 2.83 3.53 7.36
N ARG A 91 3.33 4.63 6.77
CA ARG A 91 4.23 4.57 5.61
C ARG A 91 5.53 3.84 5.92
N ARG A 92 6.08 4.07 7.13
CA ARG A 92 7.26 3.33 7.58
C ARG A 92 6.95 1.84 7.72
N ALA A 93 5.86 1.49 8.40
CA ALA A 93 5.45 0.11 8.57
C ALA A 93 5.19 -0.59 7.23
N GLN A 94 4.64 0.13 6.25
CA GLN A 94 4.44 -0.34 4.89
C GLN A 94 5.78 -0.58 4.16
N SER A 95 6.76 0.32 4.34
CA SER A 95 8.10 0.13 3.77
C SER A 95 8.76 -1.11 4.36
N ASP A 96 8.76 -1.25 5.68
CA ASP A 96 9.39 -2.38 6.37
C ASP A 96 8.76 -3.72 5.93
N ALA A 97 7.42 -3.77 5.82
CA ALA A 97 6.72 -4.93 5.30
C ALA A 97 7.05 -5.24 3.83
N ASN A 98 7.18 -4.22 2.99
CA ASN A 98 7.57 -4.39 1.59
C ASN A 98 9.01 -4.90 1.47
N ASP A 99 9.94 -4.39 2.26
CA ASP A 99 11.33 -4.80 2.26
C ASP A 99 11.48 -6.28 2.65
N LEU A 100 10.68 -6.75 3.62
CA LEU A 100 10.59 -8.16 3.98
C LEU A 100 10.11 -9.02 2.79
N LEU A 101 8.98 -8.64 2.18
CA LEU A 101 8.41 -9.37 1.04
C LEU A 101 9.35 -9.39 -0.17
N GLN A 102 10.03 -8.28 -0.43
CA GLN A 102 11.02 -8.17 -1.49
C GLN A 102 12.24 -9.07 -1.21
N SER A 103 12.76 -9.07 0.01
CA SER A 103 13.89 -9.92 0.41
C SER A 103 13.60 -11.41 0.20
N ILE A 104 12.38 -11.86 0.50
CA ILE A 104 11.94 -13.24 0.28
C ILE A 104 11.87 -13.55 -1.22
N THR A 105 11.27 -12.65 -2.00
CA THR A 105 11.13 -12.81 -3.44
C THR A 105 12.51 -12.88 -4.10
N ASP A 106 13.42 -12.00 -3.72
CA ASP A 106 14.80 -11.98 -4.21
C ASP A 106 15.56 -13.25 -3.83
N SER A 107 15.40 -13.75 -2.59
CA SER A 107 16.01 -15.02 -2.16
C SER A 107 15.53 -16.22 -3.00
N ILE A 108 14.22 -16.29 -3.28
CA ILE A 108 13.64 -17.36 -4.12
C ILE A 108 14.20 -17.28 -5.54
N LEU A 109 14.26 -16.06 -6.10
CA LEU A 109 14.79 -15.83 -7.45
C LEU A 109 16.28 -16.19 -7.58
N VAL A 110 17.09 -15.85 -6.57
CA VAL A 110 18.53 -16.18 -6.56
C VAL A 110 18.74 -17.69 -6.51
N GLN A 111 18.04 -18.40 -5.62
CA GLN A 111 18.16 -19.85 -5.49
C GLN A 111 17.74 -20.58 -6.76
N LEU A 112 16.63 -20.15 -7.39
CA LEU A 112 16.21 -20.72 -8.67
C LEU A 112 17.27 -20.53 -9.76
N LYS A 113 17.93 -19.37 -9.82
CA LYS A 113 18.99 -19.10 -10.81
C LYS A 113 20.23 -19.96 -10.61
N GLN A 114 20.66 -20.16 -9.36
CA GLN A 114 21.80 -21.03 -9.04
C GLN A 114 21.55 -22.48 -9.47
N ASP A 115 20.33 -22.98 -9.23
CA ASP A 115 19.93 -24.33 -9.65
C ASP A 115 19.88 -24.51 -11.19
N PHE A 116 19.92 -23.44 -11.99
CA PHE A 116 19.99 -23.50 -13.46
C PHE A 116 21.43 -23.40 -14.01
N GLU A 117 22.38 -22.97 -13.19
CA GLU A 117 23.80 -22.81 -13.59
C GLU A 117 24.66 -24.04 -13.24
N ASP A 118 24.15 -24.94 -12.37
CA ASP A 118 24.70 -26.27 -12.06
C ASP A 118 24.11 -27.40 -12.95
#